data_AF-A0A832DHU7-F1
#
_entry.id   AF-A0A832DHU7-F1
#
_cell.length_a   1.000
_cell.length_b   1.000
_cell.length_c   1.000
_cell.angle_alpha   90.00
_cell.angle_beta   90.00
_cell.angle_gamma   90.00
#
_symmetry.space_group_name_H-M   'P 1'
#
loop_
_entity.id
_entity.type
_entity.pdbx_description
1 polymer ?
#
loop_
_entity_poly.entity_id
_entity_poly.type
_entity_poly.pdbx_seq_one_letter_code
_entity_poly.pdbx_strand_id
1 'polypeptide(L)'
;MIFVQDAYANCPVCIITVSGGLFLAKQLGIDDFLVSIWISGLNTAVAFFIASKIKDKRANKPFIWTFFFYLLTIFYLFYTKQIGHPQNQLLGIDKVFFGLTTGLLIFFAANWFDGKLRAIHGGKVFFHYQKVIIPLVFLAFSTLVMKFLFGL
;
A
#
# COMPACT_ATOMS: atom_id res chain seq x y z
N MET A 1 -16.97 16.11 -28.28
CA MET A 1 -16.68 15.91 -26.84
C MET A 1 -16.78 14.43 -26.56
N ILE A 2 -15.65 13.76 -26.36
CA ILE A 2 -15.61 12.34 -26.05
C ILE A 2 -16.12 12.18 -24.62
N PHE A 3 -17.15 11.36 -24.45
CA PHE A 3 -17.76 11.02 -23.18
C PHE A 3 -16.73 10.23 -22.35
N VAL A 4 -15.94 10.93 -21.55
CA VAL A 4 -15.04 10.28 -20.58
C VAL A 4 -15.93 9.79 -19.45
N GLN A 5 -16.26 8.50 -19.48
CA GLN A 5 -16.81 7.79 -18.31
C GLN A 5 -15.89 8.05 -17.12
N ASP A 6 -16.46 8.22 -15.92
CA ASP A 6 -15.70 8.34 -14.68
C ASP A 6 -14.57 7.32 -14.66
N ALA A 7 -13.34 7.80 -14.85
CA ALA A 7 -12.17 6.96 -14.84
C ALA A 7 -12.11 6.34 -13.44
N TYR A 8 -12.38 5.03 -13.38
CA TYR A 8 -12.27 4.20 -12.19
C TYR A 8 -10.81 4.21 -11.73
N ALA A 9 -10.41 5.27 -11.04
CA ALA A 9 -9.12 5.38 -10.39
C ALA A 9 -9.09 4.31 -9.28
N ASN A 10 -8.22 3.31 -9.47
CA ASN A 10 -8.03 2.08 -8.69
C ASN A 10 -9.02 0.95 -8.97
N CYS A 11 -8.82 0.18 -10.05
CA CYS A 11 -9.46 -1.14 -10.18
C CYS A 11 -8.74 -1.94 -11.29
N PRO A 12 -8.90 -3.28 -11.34
CA PRO A 12 -7.94 -4.39 -11.55
C PRO A 12 -6.52 -4.16 -12.13
N VAL A 13 -6.28 -3.14 -12.93
CA VAL A 13 -4.97 -2.89 -13.55
C VAL A 13 -3.88 -2.72 -12.49
N CYS A 14 -4.16 -2.05 -11.37
CA CYS A 14 -3.20 -1.91 -10.27
C CYS A 14 -2.84 -3.27 -9.64
N ILE A 15 -3.79 -4.21 -9.57
CA ILE A 15 -3.55 -5.55 -9.03
C ILE A 15 -2.65 -6.33 -9.99
N ILE A 16 -2.91 -6.26 -11.30
CA ILE A 16 -2.13 -6.95 -12.34
C ILE A 16 -0.73 -6.34 -12.48
N THR A 17 -0.64 -5.01 -12.52
CA THR A 17 0.64 -4.31 -12.65
C THR A 17 1.50 -4.49 -11.41
N VAL A 18 0.92 -4.48 -10.20
CA VAL A 18 1.70 -4.70 -8.98
C VAL A 18 2.05 -6.18 -8.81
N SER A 19 1.16 -7.13 -9.12
CA SER A 19 1.53 -8.56 -9.08
C SER A 19 2.64 -8.90 -10.07
N GLY A 20 2.56 -8.36 -11.30
CA GLY A 20 3.63 -8.47 -12.30
C GLY A 20 4.92 -7.78 -11.86
N GLY A 21 4.83 -6.56 -11.31
CA GLY A 21 5.97 -5.81 -10.77
C GLY A 21 6.65 -6.51 -9.61
N LEU A 22 5.87 -7.16 -8.73
CA LEU A 22 6.38 -7.92 -7.59
C LEU A 22 7.11 -9.20 -8.03
N PHE A 23 6.55 -9.89 -9.02
CA PHE A 23 7.18 -11.07 -9.61
C PHE A 23 8.52 -10.70 -10.26
N LEU A 24 8.56 -9.61 -11.01
CA LEU A 24 9.78 -9.05 -11.60
C LEU A 24 10.79 -8.60 -10.52
N ALA A 25 10.33 -7.92 -9.47
CA ALA A 25 11.17 -7.50 -8.35
C ALA A 25 11.88 -8.69 -7.69
N LYS A 26 11.17 -9.81 -7.53
CA LYS A 26 11.74 -11.04 -6.98
C LYS A 26 12.77 -11.69 -7.90
N GLN A 27 12.55 -11.65 -9.21
CA GLN A 27 13.55 -12.10 -10.21
C GLN A 27 14.81 -11.22 -10.22
N LEU A 28 14.67 -9.93 -9.93
CA LEU A 28 15.77 -8.97 -9.86
C LEU A 28 16.54 -9.01 -8.52
N GLY A 29 16.16 -9.89 -7.59
CA GLY A 29 16.82 -10.03 -6.29
C GLY A 29 16.56 -8.88 -5.32
N ILE A 30 15.44 -8.15 -5.46
CA ILE A 30 15.06 -7.09 -4.52
C ILE A 30 14.67 -7.74 -3.18
N ASP A 31 15.14 -7.15 -2.06
CA ASP A 31 14.88 -7.67 -0.72
C ASP A 31 13.37 -7.72 -0.37
N ASP A 32 12.97 -8.81 0.29
CA ASP A 32 11.58 -9.09 0.66
C ASP A 32 10.96 -8.02 1.59
N PHE A 33 11.79 -7.27 2.33
CA PHE A 33 11.35 -6.13 3.14
C PHE A 33 10.79 -4.99 2.26
N LEU A 34 11.48 -4.62 1.18
CA LEU A 34 11.01 -3.55 0.29
C LEU A 34 9.74 -3.98 -0.42
N VAL A 35 9.73 -5.22 -0.93
CA VAL A 35 8.57 -5.85 -1.58
C VAL A 35 7.34 -5.79 -0.67
N SER A 36 7.48 -6.18 0.60
CA SER A 36 6.36 -6.20 1.55
C SER A 36 5.80 -4.82 1.92
N ILE A 37 6.60 -3.75 1.91
CA ILE A 37 6.11 -2.36 2.04
C ILE A 37 5.11 -2.05 0.92
N TRP A 38 5.45 -2.38 -0.32
CA TRP A 38 4.61 -2.12 -1.49
C TRP A 38 3.35 -2.99 -1.50
N ILE A 39 3.44 -4.26 -1.08
CA ILE A 39 2.27 -5.12 -0.90
C ILE A 39 1.27 -4.46 0.06
N SER A 40 1.74 -3.98 1.21
CA SER A 40 0.87 -3.35 2.22
C SER A 40 0.24 -2.05 1.74
N GLY A 41 1.01 -1.22 1.03
CA GLY A 41 0.51 0.00 0.41
C GLY A 41 -0.62 -0.28 -0.59
N LEU A 42 -0.44 -1.28 -1.47
CA LEU A 42 -1.49 -1.70 -2.41
C LEU A 42 -2.72 -2.23 -1.67
N ASN A 43 -2.52 -3.07 -0.66
CA ASN A 43 -3.58 -3.67 0.12
C ASN A 43 -4.48 -2.61 0.76
N THR A 44 -3.85 -1.57 1.30
CA THR A 44 -4.54 -0.41 1.88
C THR A 44 -5.26 0.40 0.80
N ALA A 45 -4.65 0.61 -0.37
CA ALA A 45 -5.31 1.30 -1.48
C ALA A 45 -6.57 0.57 -1.97
N VAL A 46 -6.52 -0.77 -2.08
CA VAL A 46 -7.65 -1.62 -2.46
C VAL A 46 -8.74 -1.60 -1.38
N ALA A 47 -8.36 -1.65 -0.10
CA ALA A 47 -9.29 -1.55 1.02
C ALA A 47 -10.08 -0.24 1.01
N PHE A 48 -9.41 0.90 0.81
CA PHE A 48 -10.05 2.21 0.72
C PHE A 48 -10.96 2.32 -0.50
N PHE A 49 -10.58 1.71 -1.63
CA PHE A 49 -11.42 1.66 -2.82
C PHE A 49 -12.71 0.85 -2.58
N ILE A 50 -12.60 -0.36 -2.04
CA ILE A 50 -13.75 -1.22 -1.76
C ILE A 50 -14.69 -0.55 -0.77
N ALA A 51 -14.15 0.04 0.30
CA ALA A 51 -14.95 0.79 1.27
C ALA A 51 -15.77 1.90 0.59
N SER A 52 -15.18 2.63 -0.36
CA SER A 52 -15.87 3.70 -1.09
C SER A 52 -16.99 3.22 -2.03
N LYS A 53 -16.97 1.96 -2.46
CA LYS A 53 -18.01 1.35 -3.31
C LYS A 53 -19.19 0.80 -2.52
N ILE A 54 -19.04 0.60 -1.21
CA ILE A 54 -20.08 0.03 -0.37
C ILE A 54 -21.08 1.12 0.04
N LYS A 55 -22.35 0.92 -0.32
CA LYS A 55 -23.45 1.84 0.02
C LYS A 55 -23.91 1.74 1.48
N ASP A 56 -23.62 0.63 2.15
CA ASP A 56 -23.97 0.41 3.55
C ASP A 56 -23.06 1.22 4.49
N LYS A 57 -23.65 2.07 5.34
CA LYS A 57 -22.95 2.90 6.33
C LYS A 57 -22.15 2.09 7.35
N ARG A 58 -22.50 0.83 7.63
CA ARG A 58 -21.74 -0.01 8.58
C ARG A 58 -20.44 -0.55 7.98
N ALA A 59 -20.47 -0.90 6.70
CA ALA A 59 -19.34 -1.51 5.98
C ALA A 59 -18.50 -0.51 5.16
N ASN A 60 -18.95 0.75 5.02
CA ASN A 60 -18.18 1.86 4.45
C ASN A 60 -17.20 2.47 5.47
N LYS A 61 -16.43 1.61 6.15
CA LYS A 61 -15.34 2.04 7.03
C LYS A 61 -14.02 1.53 6.46
N PRO A 62 -13.18 2.39 5.84
CA PRO A 62 -11.95 1.96 5.16
C PRO A 62 -10.96 1.27 6.10
N PHE A 63 -10.96 1.62 7.40
CA PHE A 63 -10.14 0.97 8.41
C PHE A 63 -10.47 -0.51 8.61
N ILE A 64 -11.76 -0.89 8.57
CA ILE A 64 -12.18 -2.30 8.74
C ILE A 64 -11.67 -3.14 7.58
N TRP A 65 -11.87 -2.64 6.35
CA TRP A 65 -11.36 -3.30 5.15
C TRP A 65 -9.85 -3.39 5.15
N THR A 66 -9.16 -2.34 5.56
CA THR A 66 -7.69 -2.33 5.61
C THR A 66 -7.18 -3.38 6.57
N PHE A 67 -7.78 -3.49 7.76
CA PHE A 67 -7.41 -4.51 8.74
C PHE A 67 -7.73 -5.93 8.25
N PHE A 68 -8.89 -6.13 7.64
CA PHE A 68 -9.27 -7.42 7.04
C PHE A 68 -8.27 -7.88 5.98
N PHE A 69 -7.95 -6.99 5.04
CA PHE A 69 -6.99 -7.23 3.99
C PHE A 69 -5.58 -7.45 4.53
N TYR A 70 -5.16 -6.69 5.54
CA TYR A 70 -3.87 -6.86 6.20
C TYR A 70 -3.74 -8.25 6.85
N LEU A 71 -4.77 -8.68 7.58
CA LEU A 71 -4.81 -9.99 8.22
C LEU A 71 -4.83 -11.13 7.18
N LEU A 72 -5.60 -10.96 6.09
CA LEU A 72 -5.65 -11.91 4.98
C LEU A 72 -4.27 -12.07 4.32
N THR A 73 -3.55 -10.97 4.11
CA THR A 73 -2.21 -10.99 3.54
C THR A 73 -1.22 -11.71 4.46
N ILE A 74 -1.25 -11.44 5.77
CA ILE A 74 -0.42 -12.17 6.75
C ILE A 74 -0.74 -13.66 6.72
N PHE A 75 -2.02 -14.02 6.73
CA PHE A 75 -2.45 -15.42 6.70
C PHE A 75 -1.97 -16.14 5.43
N TYR A 76 -2.12 -15.49 4.26
CA TYR A 76 -1.63 -16.02 2.98
C TYR A 76 -0.10 -16.21 2.97
N LEU A 77 0.65 -15.24 3.49
CA LEU A 77 2.11 -15.29 3.56
C LEU A 77 2.61 -16.34 4.57
N PHE A 78 1.86 -16.58 5.64
CA PHE A 78 2.12 -17.67 6.59
C PHE A 78 1.86 -19.03 5.94
N TYR A 79 0.74 -19.19 5.23
CA TYR A 79 0.40 -20.43 4.52
C TYR A 79 1.42 -20.78 3.44
N THR A 80 1.92 -19.78 2.71
CA THR A 80 2.96 -19.95 1.69
C THR A 80 4.38 -20.07 2.27
N LYS A 81 4.52 -20.08 3.61
CA LYS A 81 5.79 -20.17 4.35
C LYS A 81 6.82 -19.09 3.97
N GLN A 82 6.34 -17.93 3.52
CA GLN A 82 7.18 -16.77 3.22
C GLN A 82 7.52 -15.97 4.49
N ILE A 83 6.78 -16.19 5.58
CA ILE A 83 7.00 -15.63 6.93
C ILE A 83 7.51 -16.74 7.85
N GLY A 84 8.48 -16.43 8.72
CA GLY A 84 9.00 -17.33 9.75
C GLY A 84 10.28 -18.07 9.37
N HIS A 85 10.95 -17.69 8.27
CA HIS A 85 12.23 -18.28 7.91
C HIS A 85 13.34 -17.63 8.77
N PRO A 86 14.12 -18.41 9.54
CA PRO A 86 15.13 -17.87 10.48
C PRO A 86 16.26 -17.09 9.79
N GLN A 87 16.43 -17.23 8.48
CA GLN A 87 17.42 -16.49 7.68
C GLN A 87 16.90 -15.15 7.13
N ASN A 88 15.61 -14.81 7.31
CA ASN A 88 14.99 -13.61 6.73
C ASN A 88 14.50 -12.62 7.80
N GLN A 89 15.32 -12.43 8.84
CA GLN A 89 15.04 -11.53 9.96
C GLN A 89 15.77 -10.19 9.78
N LEU A 90 15.09 -9.09 10.12
CA LEU A 90 15.65 -7.75 10.27
C LEU A 90 15.37 -7.31 11.70
N LEU A 91 16.41 -6.97 12.46
CA LEU A 91 16.29 -6.59 13.89
C LEU A 91 15.61 -7.67 14.78
N GLY A 92 15.71 -8.95 14.43
CA GLY A 92 15.10 -10.07 15.16
C GLY A 92 13.60 -10.29 14.87
N ILE A 93 13.02 -9.52 13.94
CA ILE A 93 11.64 -9.65 13.45
C ILE A 93 11.67 -10.10 11.99
N ASP A 94 10.69 -10.88 11.54
CA ASP A 94 10.54 -11.21 10.12
C ASP A 94 10.49 -9.95 9.24
N LYS A 95 11.38 -9.87 8.24
CA LYS A 95 11.46 -8.77 7.27
C LYS A 95 10.09 -8.46 6.65
N VAL A 96 9.37 -9.49 6.25
CA VAL A 96 8.07 -9.36 5.58
C VAL A 96 7.02 -8.73 6.50
N PHE A 97 6.97 -9.13 7.77
CA PHE A 97 6.03 -8.57 8.73
C PHE A 97 6.38 -7.11 9.06
N PHE A 98 7.66 -6.81 9.23
CA PHE A 98 8.14 -5.45 9.47
C PHE A 98 7.87 -4.53 8.27
N GLY A 99 8.05 -5.02 7.04
CA GLY A 99 7.75 -4.25 5.83
C GLY A 99 6.25 -4.03 5.65
N LEU A 100 5.42 -5.05 5.92
CA LEU A 100 3.97 -4.92 5.88
C LEU A 100 3.45 -3.87 6.87
N THR A 101 3.89 -3.92 8.12
CA THR A 101 3.50 -2.94 9.16
C THR A 101 3.98 -1.53 8.79
N THR A 102 5.23 -1.39 8.36
CA THR A 102 5.80 -0.10 7.96
C THR A 102 5.04 0.51 6.78
N GLY A 103 4.77 -0.27 5.72
CA GLY A 103 4.02 0.19 4.54
C GLY A 103 2.60 0.64 4.87
N LEU A 104 1.93 -0.05 5.80
CA LEU A 104 0.61 0.33 6.31
C LEU A 104 0.64 1.71 6.96
N LEU A 105 1.60 1.92 7.88
CA LEU A 105 1.77 3.18 8.60
C LEU A 105 2.09 4.35 7.67
N ILE A 106 2.98 4.13 6.70
CA ILE A 106 3.32 5.15 5.67
C ILE A 106 2.08 5.52 4.87
N PHE A 107 1.27 4.55 4.44
CA PHE A 107 0.07 4.82 3.65
C PHE A 107 -0.97 5.61 4.45
N PHE A 108 -1.16 5.27 5.73
CA PHE A 108 -2.04 6.05 6.62
C PHE A 108 -1.52 7.48 6.84
N ALA A 109 -0.21 7.65 7.05
CA ALA A 109 0.40 8.97 7.18
C ALA A 109 0.22 9.80 5.89
N ALA A 110 0.39 9.19 4.72
CA ALA A 110 0.18 9.82 3.42
C ALA A 110 -1.28 10.26 3.21
N ASN A 111 -2.25 9.42 3.60
CA ASN A 111 -3.68 9.78 3.53
C ASN A 111 -4.03 10.92 4.49
N TRP A 112 -3.47 10.92 5.69
CA TRP A 112 -3.67 12.01 6.65
C TRP A 112 -3.05 13.31 6.15
N PHE A 113 -1.88 13.24 5.53
CA PHE A 113 -1.22 14.37 4.89
C PHE A 113 -2.03 14.92 3.71
N ASP A 114 -2.57 14.06 2.83
CA ASP A 114 -3.51 14.46 1.77
C ASP A 114 -4.73 15.21 2.34
N GLY A 115 -5.31 14.70 3.44
CA GLY A 115 -6.41 15.35 4.13
C GLY A 115 -6.06 16.73 4.68
N LYS A 116 -4.88 16.89 5.27
CA LYS A 116 -4.37 18.20 5.73
C LYS A 116 -4.16 19.17 4.58
N LEU A 117 -3.58 18.73 3.47
CA LEU A 117 -3.40 19.58 2.29
C LEU A 117 -4.74 20.11 1.79
N ARG A 118 -5.74 19.24 1.65
CA ARG A 118 -7.09 19.66 1.25
C ARG A 118 -7.69 20.67 2.22
N ALA A 119 -7.52 20.48 3.53
CA ALA A 119 -8.02 21.42 4.53
C ALA A 119 -7.42 22.82 4.38
N ILE A 120 -6.12 22.91 4.07
CA ILE A 120 -5.43 24.18 3.84
C ILE A 120 -5.92 24.85 2.54
N HIS A 121 -6.27 24.08 1.52
CA HIS A 121 -6.77 24.59 0.23
C HIS A 121 -8.31 24.69 0.15
N GLY A 122 -8.98 24.93 1.28
CA GLY A 122 -10.43 25.13 1.30
C GLY A 122 -11.25 23.93 0.81
N GLY A 123 -10.73 22.71 1.04
CA GLY A 123 -11.35 21.44 0.62
C GLY A 123 -11.05 21.01 -0.80
N LYS A 124 -10.32 21.81 -1.59
CA LYS A 124 -9.95 21.49 -2.97
C LYS A 124 -8.65 20.68 -3.04
N VAL A 125 -8.49 19.92 -4.12
CA VAL A 125 -7.22 19.26 -4.45
C VAL A 125 -6.28 20.28 -5.10
N PHE A 126 -4.99 20.25 -4.75
CA PHE A 126 -3.95 21.09 -5.36
C PHE A 126 -3.66 20.69 -6.80
N PHE A 127 -3.70 19.39 -7.10
CA PHE A 127 -3.38 18.85 -8.41
C PHE A 127 -4.18 17.58 -8.71
N HIS A 128 -4.29 17.24 -10.00
CA HIS A 128 -4.98 16.04 -10.45
C HIS A 128 -4.31 14.79 -9.88
N TYR A 129 -5.12 13.83 -9.42
CA TYR A 129 -4.67 12.57 -8.81
C TYR A 129 -3.85 12.70 -7.51
N GLN A 130 -3.97 13.81 -6.77
CA GLN A 130 -3.30 14.04 -5.49
C GLN A 130 -3.42 12.85 -4.51
N LYS A 131 -4.61 12.23 -4.42
CA LYS A 131 -4.89 11.07 -3.55
C LYS A 131 -4.06 9.81 -3.89
N VAL A 132 -3.54 9.71 -5.11
CA VAL A 132 -2.75 8.57 -5.58
C VAL A 132 -1.26 8.91 -5.56
N ILE A 133 -0.91 10.10 -6.03
CA ILE A 133 0.48 10.56 -6.13
C ILE A 133 1.12 10.71 -4.74
N ILE A 134 0.39 11.27 -3.75
CA ILE A 134 0.93 11.46 -2.41
C ILE A 134 1.34 10.11 -1.77
N PRO A 135 0.47 9.08 -1.68
CA PRO A 135 0.89 7.78 -1.17
C PRO A 135 2.03 7.13 -1.95
N LEU A 136 2.04 7.25 -3.29
CA LEU A 136 3.13 6.70 -4.12
C LEU A 136 4.47 7.36 -3.81
N VAL A 137 4.52 8.70 -3.72
CA VAL A 137 5.74 9.43 -3.38
C VAL A 137 6.21 9.10 -1.98
N PHE A 138 5.30 8.99 -1.00
CA PHE A 138 5.62 8.62 0.36
C PHE A 138 6.19 7.20 0.47
N LEU A 139 5.58 6.22 -0.22
CA LEU A 139 6.08 4.85 -0.28
C LEU A 139 7.44 4.78 -0.97
N ALA A 140 7.61 5.42 -2.13
CA ALA A 140 8.86 5.45 -2.86
C ALA A 140 9.99 6.09 -2.02
N PHE A 141 9.73 7.26 -1.44
CA PHE A 141 10.68 7.94 -0.56
C PHE A 141 11.05 7.07 0.65
N SER A 142 10.07 6.45 1.30
CA SER A 142 10.32 5.56 2.43
C SER A 142 11.14 4.33 2.04
N THR A 143 10.88 3.74 0.86
CA THR A 143 11.70 2.60 0.39
C THR A 143 13.14 3.00 0.13
N LEU A 144 13.40 4.20 -0.42
CA LEU A 144 14.77 4.71 -0.59
C LEU A 144 15.46 4.95 0.75
N VAL A 145 14.77 5.56 1.71
CA VAL A 145 15.30 5.79 3.06
C VAL A 145 15.64 4.47 3.74
N MET A 146 14.73 3.49 3.70
CA MET A 146 14.96 2.20 4.34
C MET A 146 16.06 1.40 3.64
N LYS A 147 16.16 1.49 2.30
CA LYS A 147 17.24 0.88 1.55
C LYS A 147 18.60 1.39 2.01
N PHE A 148 18.75 2.70 2.15
CA PHE A 148 19.97 3.32 2.62
C PHE A 148 20.27 3.04 4.10
N LEU A 149 19.23 3.02 4.95
CA LEU A 149 19.36 2.79 6.38
C LEU A 149 19.81 1.36 6.72
N PHE A 150 19.29 0.37 6.00
CA PHE A 150 19.55 -1.05 6.27
C PHE A 150 20.56 -1.69 5.30
N GLY A 151 21.10 -0.94 4.33
CA GLY A 151 22.08 -1.43 3.36
C GLY A 151 21.54 -2.53 2.45
N LEU A 152 20.26 -2.44 2.07
CA LEU A 152 19.52 -3.42 1.25
C LEU A 152 19.67 -3.19 -0.26
#